data_AF-A0A954JYW3-F1
#
_entry.id   AF-A0A954JYW3-F1
#
_cell.length_a   1.000
_cell.length_b   1.000
_cell.length_c   1.000
_cell.angle_alpha   90.00
_cell.angle_beta   90.00
_cell.angle_gamma   90.00
#
_symmetry.space_group_name_H-M   'P 1'
#
loop_
_entity.id
_entity.type
_entity.pdbx_description
1 polymer ?
#
loop_
_entity_poly.entity_id
_entity_poly.type
_entity_poly.pdbx_seq_one_letter_code
_entity_poly.pdbx_strand_id
1 'polypeptide(L)'
;MSKLTDKRFSEPLSGDAASCLASIECEVQRHLNFTLGHHDQHIDPWYLYRALAIAVRDRLIPHWKNTHRAISRGAGKRVYYLSLEFLVGRSLTNAILNLDLEDDVRNALHSFGMTLEETAELEHDAGLGNGGLGRLAACFLDSCANLKLPVVGYGIRYEYGMFNQHIENGRQIEDPDHWLRDGNPWELDRPEDTRRIPFYGHSEYFIDNNGKPSARWANTQDILAVPYDMPIPGYRNGTVNTLRLWRASATDEFNLAEFNAGGYSEAVAEKNLAEQISMVLYPNDASENGKELRLKQQYFLVSASLQDVISEWVALHGE
;
A
#
# COMPACT_ATOMS: atom_id res chain seq x y z
N MET A 1 -24.14 -14.12 17.42
CA MET A 1 -22.85 -14.82 17.60
C MET A 1 -22.10 -14.17 18.75
N SER A 2 -21.57 -15.02 19.64
CA SER A 2 -21.13 -14.70 21.00
C SER A 2 -20.07 -13.59 21.07
N LYS A 3 -20.30 -12.60 21.94
CA LYS A 3 -19.30 -11.61 22.35
C LYS A 3 -18.10 -12.34 22.96
N LEU A 4 -16.97 -12.39 22.25
CA LEU A 4 -15.66 -12.61 22.87
C LEU A 4 -15.31 -11.35 23.68
N THR A 5 -15.91 -11.21 24.85
CA THR A 5 -15.33 -10.40 25.93
C THR A 5 -14.31 -11.27 26.65
N ASP A 6 -13.15 -11.49 26.05
CA ASP A 6 -12.00 -12.07 26.75
C ASP A 6 -10.97 -10.96 27.01
N LYS A 7 -10.71 -10.71 28.29
CA LYS A 7 -9.84 -9.67 28.86
C LYS A 7 -8.35 -9.79 28.45
N ARG A 8 -8.01 -10.63 27.47
CA ARG A 8 -6.65 -10.91 27.00
C ARG A 8 -6.16 -10.04 25.85
N PHE A 9 -7.01 -9.19 25.28
CA PHE A 9 -6.65 -8.30 24.16
C PHE A 9 -6.67 -6.80 24.52
N SER A 10 -6.98 -6.43 25.76
CA SER A 10 -6.97 -5.02 26.19
C SER A 10 -5.59 -4.49 26.57
N GLU A 11 -4.61 -5.37 26.76
CA GLU A 11 -3.21 -4.99 26.97
C GLU A 11 -2.42 -5.25 25.67
N PRO A 12 -1.60 -4.29 25.20
CA PRO A 12 -0.72 -4.55 24.07
C PRO A 12 0.16 -5.76 24.39
N LEU A 13 0.34 -6.66 23.41
CA LEU A 13 1.26 -7.80 23.53
C LEU A 13 2.57 -7.33 24.17
N SER A 14 2.81 -7.79 25.40
CA SER A 14 3.75 -7.16 26.35
C SER A 14 5.22 -7.55 26.12
N GLY A 15 5.58 -7.96 24.91
CA GLY A 15 6.95 -8.27 24.50
C GLY A 15 7.48 -7.17 23.59
N ASP A 16 8.75 -6.80 23.77
CA ASP A 16 9.45 -6.02 22.75
C ASP A 16 9.50 -6.86 21.47
N ALA A 17 8.82 -6.44 20.41
CA ALA A 17 8.79 -7.17 19.14
C ALA A 17 10.20 -7.36 18.56
N ALA A 18 11.16 -6.49 18.91
CA ALA A 18 12.56 -6.65 18.54
C ALA A 18 13.21 -7.88 19.19
N SER A 19 12.74 -8.32 20.36
CA SER A 19 13.24 -9.52 21.03
C SER A 19 12.89 -10.83 20.32
N CYS A 20 11.98 -10.78 19.34
CA CYS A 20 11.61 -11.92 18.52
C CYS A 20 12.46 -12.09 17.26
N LEU A 21 13.33 -11.13 16.92
CA LEU A 21 14.11 -11.13 15.70
C LEU A 21 15.45 -11.86 15.92
N ALA A 22 15.77 -12.79 15.03
CA ALA A 22 17.07 -13.44 14.94
C ALA A 22 18.04 -12.65 14.03
N SER A 23 19.23 -13.19 13.76
CA SER A 23 20.15 -12.60 12.76
C SER A 23 19.50 -12.54 11.37
N ILE A 24 19.98 -11.64 10.49
CA ILE A 24 19.45 -11.52 9.11
C ILE A 24 19.54 -12.88 8.40
N GLU A 25 20.67 -13.58 8.51
CA GLU A 25 20.85 -14.91 7.92
C GLU A 25 19.77 -15.90 8.38
N CYS A 26 19.50 -15.96 9.69
CA CYS A 26 18.50 -16.86 10.25
C CYS A 26 17.08 -16.50 9.78
N GLU A 27 16.75 -15.20 9.72
CA GLU A 27 15.45 -14.74 9.22
C GLU A 27 15.28 -14.99 7.72
N VAL A 28 16.32 -14.80 6.91
CA VAL A 28 16.31 -15.14 5.49
C VAL A 28 16.04 -16.64 5.31
N GLN A 29 16.76 -17.50 6.03
CA GLN A 29 16.51 -18.95 6.02
C GLN A 29 15.08 -19.26 6.47
N ARG A 30 14.60 -18.60 7.53
CA ARG A 30 13.24 -18.79 8.05
C ARG A 30 12.19 -18.42 7.00
N HIS A 31 12.32 -17.29 6.32
CA HIS A 31 11.35 -16.88 5.31
C HIS A 31 11.41 -17.74 4.05
N LEU A 32 12.60 -18.12 3.58
CA LEU A 32 12.73 -19.10 2.51
C LEU A 32 11.97 -20.38 2.86
N ASN A 33 12.23 -20.92 4.06
CA ASN A 33 11.69 -22.19 4.51
C ASN A 33 10.17 -22.14 4.80
N PHE A 34 9.73 -21.18 5.60
CA PHE A 34 8.38 -21.21 6.20
C PHE A 34 7.42 -20.19 5.60
N THR A 35 7.91 -19.11 4.98
CA THR A 35 7.05 -18.11 4.35
C THR A 35 6.89 -18.37 2.86
N LEU A 36 7.97 -18.77 2.17
CA LEU A 36 7.99 -19.00 0.74
C LEU A 36 7.95 -20.50 0.38
N GLY A 37 8.32 -21.39 1.31
CA GLY A 37 8.25 -22.84 1.10
C GLY A 37 9.36 -23.40 0.21
N HIS A 38 10.50 -22.72 0.11
CA HIS A 38 11.66 -23.14 -0.68
C HIS A 38 12.75 -23.72 0.22
N HIS A 39 13.10 -24.99 -0.02
CA HIS A 39 14.08 -25.76 0.77
C HIS A 39 15.16 -26.44 -0.08
N ASP A 40 15.19 -26.17 -1.38
CA ASP A 40 16.01 -26.91 -2.33
C ASP A 40 17.47 -26.46 -2.35
N GLN A 41 18.35 -27.32 -2.86
CA GLN A 41 19.78 -26.99 -3.04
C GLN A 41 20.03 -25.89 -4.09
N HIS A 42 19.07 -25.68 -4.99
CA HIS A 42 19.13 -24.64 -6.03
C HIS A 42 17.91 -23.73 -5.87
N ILE A 43 18.11 -22.60 -5.19
CA ILE A 43 17.07 -21.59 -4.97
C ILE A 43 17.19 -20.56 -6.08
N ASP A 44 16.09 -20.25 -6.75
CA ASP A 44 16.05 -19.11 -7.66
C ASP A 44 16.41 -17.83 -6.87
N PRO A 45 17.41 -17.04 -7.30
CA PRO A 45 17.83 -15.82 -6.63
C PRO A 45 16.68 -14.87 -6.26
N TRP A 46 15.60 -14.88 -7.04
CA TRP A 46 14.42 -14.07 -6.75
C TRP A 46 13.76 -14.42 -5.41
N TYR A 47 13.70 -15.69 -5.02
CA TYR A 47 13.19 -16.08 -3.70
C TYR A 47 14.12 -15.64 -2.57
N LEU A 48 15.44 -15.60 -2.80
CA LEU A 48 16.38 -15.07 -1.83
C LEU A 48 16.17 -13.57 -1.62
N TYR A 49 16.02 -12.80 -2.71
CA TYR A 49 15.63 -11.40 -2.65
C TYR A 49 14.36 -11.21 -1.84
N ARG A 50 13.31 -11.99 -2.14
CA ARG A 50 12.01 -11.86 -1.48
C ARG A 50 12.11 -12.18 0.01
N ALA A 51 12.83 -13.23 0.39
CA ALA A 51 13.08 -13.58 1.79
C ALA A 51 13.85 -12.48 2.52
N LEU A 52 14.87 -11.90 1.88
CA LEU A 52 15.64 -10.78 2.43
C LEU A 52 14.77 -9.53 2.61
N ALA A 53 13.95 -9.17 1.62
CA ALA A 53 13.05 -8.02 1.70
C ALA A 53 12.08 -8.16 2.89
N ILE A 54 11.53 -9.36 3.11
CA ILE A 54 10.67 -9.64 4.26
C ILE A 54 11.47 -9.55 5.57
N ALA A 55 12.68 -10.13 5.64
CA ALA A 55 13.54 -10.09 6.83
C ALA A 55 13.96 -8.65 7.22
N VAL A 56 14.18 -7.79 6.23
CA VAL A 56 14.46 -6.36 6.43
C VAL A 56 13.18 -5.62 6.84
N ARG A 57 12.04 -5.89 6.20
CA ARG A 57 10.74 -5.32 6.59
C ARG A 57 10.38 -5.66 8.03
N ASP A 58 10.62 -6.89 8.48
CA ASP A 58 10.33 -7.31 9.86
C ASP A 58 11.08 -6.47 10.90
N ARG A 59 12.25 -5.90 10.54
CA ARG A 59 12.99 -4.93 11.36
C ARG A 59 12.41 -3.52 11.29
N LEU A 60 11.74 -3.14 10.19
CA LEU A 60 11.00 -1.87 10.11
C LEU A 60 9.75 -1.87 11.00
N ILE A 61 9.07 -3.02 11.15
CA ILE A 61 7.77 -3.10 11.82
C ILE A 61 7.78 -2.57 13.25
N PRO A 62 8.74 -2.93 14.15
CA PRO A 62 8.79 -2.36 15.50
C PRO A 62 8.93 -0.83 15.49
N HIS A 63 9.80 -0.27 14.64
CA HIS A 63 9.99 1.17 14.50
C HIS A 63 8.75 1.87 13.96
N TRP A 64 8.09 1.27 12.96
CA TRP A 64 6.84 1.74 12.39
C TRP A 64 5.71 1.77 13.44
N LYS A 65 5.54 0.69 14.21
CA LYS A 65 4.58 0.64 15.32
C LYS A 65 4.89 1.67 16.41
N ASN A 66 6.16 1.83 16.76
CA ASN A 66 6.58 2.82 17.76
C ASN A 66 6.32 4.25 17.28
N THR A 67 6.55 4.53 16.00
CA THR A 67 6.25 5.82 15.37
C THR A 67 4.74 6.11 15.43
N HIS A 68 3.89 5.14 15.04
CA HIS A 68 2.43 5.30 15.12
C HIS A 68 1.95 5.54 16.55
N ARG A 69 2.48 4.80 17.53
CA ARG A 69 2.15 4.98 18.95
C ARG A 69 2.58 6.36 19.46
N ALA A 70 3.77 6.82 19.09
CA ALA A 70 4.28 8.14 19.48
C ALA A 70 3.40 9.26 18.90
N ILE A 71 3.05 9.15 17.62
CA ILE A 71 2.17 10.11 16.92
C ILE A 71 0.75 10.09 17.50
N SER A 72 0.24 8.92 17.91
CA SER A 72 -1.09 8.79 18.53
C SER A 72 -1.16 9.34 19.96
N ARG A 73 -0.08 9.24 20.72
CA ARG A 73 0.00 9.80 22.08
C ARG A 73 0.31 11.29 22.11
N GLY A 74 0.95 11.82 21.06
CA GLY A 74 1.28 13.23 20.94
C GLY A 74 0.07 14.06 20.51
N ALA A 75 -0.12 15.23 21.12
CA ALA A 75 -1.10 16.23 20.68
C ALA A 75 -0.62 17.07 19.46
N GLY A 76 0.36 16.55 18.71
CA GLY A 76 1.00 17.25 17.59
C GLY A 76 0.14 17.22 16.33
N LYS A 77 0.18 18.31 15.56
CA LYS A 77 -0.46 18.36 14.24
C LYS A 77 0.23 17.38 13.28
N ARG A 78 -0.57 16.66 12.50
CA ARG A 78 -0.13 15.73 11.47
C ARG A 78 -0.26 16.35 10.08
N VAL A 79 0.56 15.90 9.16
CA VAL A 79 0.51 16.33 7.75
C VAL A 79 0.18 15.11 6.89
N TYR A 80 -0.80 15.27 6.02
CA TYR A 80 -1.23 14.25 5.09
C TYR A 80 -0.96 14.72 3.66
N TYR A 81 -0.10 14.03 2.93
CA TYR A 81 0.34 14.40 1.59
C TYR A 81 -0.36 13.53 0.55
N LEU A 82 -1.30 14.11 -0.20
CA LEU A 82 -2.04 13.40 -1.24
C LEU A 82 -1.36 13.62 -2.58
N SER A 83 -1.01 12.53 -3.26
CA SER A 83 -0.44 12.57 -4.62
C SER A 83 -0.97 11.41 -5.45
N LEU A 84 -1.16 11.65 -6.74
CA LEU A 84 -1.44 10.59 -7.71
C LEU A 84 -0.18 9.83 -8.11
N GLU A 85 1.01 10.32 -7.75
CA GLU A 85 2.27 9.67 -8.08
C GLU A 85 3.20 9.58 -6.87
N PHE A 86 3.87 8.43 -6.74
CA PHE A 86 5.01 8.22 -5.87
C PHE A 86 6.06 7.38 -6.59
N LEU A 87 7.19 7.99 -6.96
CA LEU A 87 8.31 7.27 -7.57
C LEU A 87 9.29 6.89 -6.45
N VAL A 88 8.89 5.91 -5.64
CA VAL A 88 9.67 5.41 -4.51
C VAL A 88 10.96 4.72 -4.97
N GLY A 89 10.88 4.00 -6.09
CA GLY A 89 11.96 3.16 -6.60
C GLY A 89 12.13 1.87 -5.78
N ARG A 90 13.27 1.22 -5.95
CA ARG A 90 13.67 0.04 -5.16
C ARG A 90 13.81 0.36 -3.67
N SER A 91 13.13 -0.40 -2.82
CA SER A 91 13.02 -0.15 -1.37
C SER A 91 14.09 -0.88 -0.57
N LEU A 92 14.67 -1.98 -1.08
CA LEU A 92 15.63 -2.82 -0.34
C LEU A 92 16.86 -2.03 0.11
N THR A 93 17.53 -1.37 -0.83
CA THR A 93 18.77 -0.63 -0.55
C THR A 93 18.51 0.56 0.36
N ASN A 94 17.39 1.27 0.17
CA ASN A 94 16.98 2.37 1.03
C ASN A 94 16.70 1.90 2.47
N ALA A 95 15.96 0.80 2.64
CA ALA A 95 15.66 0.25 3.95
C ALA A 95 16.91 -0.25 4.68
N ILE A 96 17.80 -0.96 3.98
CA ILE A 96 19.09 -1.44 4.54
C ILE A 96 19.93 -0.26 5.01
N LEU A 97 20.05 0.79 4.18
CA LEU A 97 20.84 1.98 4.52
C LEU A 97 20.26 2.71 5.73
N ASN A 98 18.94 2.93 5.74
CA ASN A 98 18.27 3.69 6.79
C ASN A 98 18.24 2.96 8.13
N LEU A 99 18.26 1.62 8.13
CA LEU A 99 18.36 0.80 9.32
C LEU A 99 19.79 0.46 9.74
N ASP A 100 20.81 0.87 8.98
CA ASP A 100 22.22 0.53 9.22
C ASP A 100 22.49 -0.98 9.24
N LEU A 101 21.92 -1.71 8.27
CA LEU A 101 22.01 -3.18 8.18
C LEU A 101 22.98 -3.69 7.11
N GLU A 102 23.79 -2.81 6.51
CA GLU A 102 24.57 -3.19 5.32
C GLU A 102 25.54 -4.35 5.60
N ASP A 103 26.31 -4.28 6.69
CA ASP A 103 27.26 -5.33 7.05
C ASP A 103 26.55 -6.65 7.37
N ASP A 104 25.45 -6.61 8.14
CA ASP A 104 24.67 -7.80 8.48
C ASP A 104 24.09 -8.49 7.25
N VAL A 105 23.59 -7.71 6.29
CA VAL A 105 23.00 -8.21 5.06
C VAL A 105 24.07 -8.76 4.12
N ARG A 106 25.21 -8.07 3.97
CA ARG A 106 26.33 -8.58 3.16
C ARG A 106 26.85 -9.91 3.71
N ASN A 107 27.04 -9.99 5.04
CA ASN A 107 27.48 -11.21 5.70
C ASN A 107 26.47 -12.36 5.51
N ALA A 108 25.17 -12.07 5.61
CA ALA A 108 24.13 -13.06 5.37
C ALA A 108 24.10 -13.52 3.90
N LEU A 109 24.16 -12.61 2.92
CA LEU A 109 24.14 -12.98 1.50
C LEU A 109 25.36 -13.80 1.08
N HIS A 110 26.52 -13.58 1.70
CA HIS A 110 27.71 -14.40 1.48
C HIS A 110 27.47 -15.89 1.76
N SER A 111 26.66 -16.26 2.76
CA SER A 111 26.35 -17.68 3.04
C SER A 111 25.50 -18.33 1.95
N PHE A 112 24.82 -17.52 1.13
CA PHE A 112 24.01 -17.97 -0.01
C PHE A 112 24.74 -17.78 -1.35
N GLY A 113 26.00 -17.33 -1.34
CA GLY A 113 26.78 -17.10 -2.55
C GLY A 113 26.29 -15.94 -3.42
N MET A 114 25.60 -14.96 -2.83
CA MET A 114 25.10 -13.77 -3.51
C MET A 114 25.72 -12.49 -2.94
N THR A 115 25.74 -11.44 -3.76
CA THR A 115 26.07 -10.07 -3.32
C THR A 115 24.80 -9.25 -3.09
N LEU A 116 24.92 -8.16 -2.34
CA LEU A 116 23.82 -7.22 -2.14
C LEU A 116 23.40 -6.57 -3.47
N GLU A 117 24.37 -6.26 -4.32
CA GLU A 117 24.17 -5.64 -5.62
C GLU A 117 23.37 -6.55 -6.56
N GLU A 118 23.76 -7.83 -6.68
CA GLU A 118 23.00 -8.81 -7.47
C GLU A 118 21.58 -8.98 -6.93
N THR A 119 21.42 -9.02 -5.61
CA THR A 119 20.10 -9.19 -4.98
C THR A 119 19.21 -7.96 -5.20
N ALA A 120 19.77 -6.75 -5.15
CA ALA A 120 19.05 -5.50 -5.35
C ALA A 120 18.58 -5.30 -6.79
N GLU A 121 19.28 -5.87 -7.79
CA GLU A 121 18.84 -5.85 -9.19
C GLU A 121 17.64 -6.77 -9.47
N LEU A 122 17.31 -7.68 -8.54
CA LEU A 122 16.10 -8.52 -8.64
C LEU A 122 14.83 -7.82 -8.17
N GLU A 123 14.96 -6.69 -7.45
CA GLU A 123 13.83 -5.90 -7.02
C GLU A 123 13.25 -5.12 -8.20
N HIS A 124 11.96 -5.36 -8.48
CA HIS A 124 11.23 -4.57 -9.45
C HIS A 124 10.87 -3.20 -8.86
N ASP A 125 11.08 -2.12 -9.62
CA ASP A 125 10.61 -0.80 -9.22
C ASP A 125 9.09 -0.78 -9.05
N ALA A 126 8.60 -0.05 -8.04
CA ALA A 126 7.18 0.09 -7.81
C ALA A 126 6.55 1.02 -8.86
N GLY A 127 5.59 0.50 -9.63
CA GLY A 127 4.83 1.22 -10.66
C GLY A 127 3.82 2.23 -10.08
N LEU A 128 4.25 3.11 -9.18
CA LEU A 128 3.40 4.05 -8.44
C LEU A 128 3.54 5.50 -8.90
N GLY A 129 4.42 5.79 -9.86
CA GLY A 129 4.66 7.12 -10.38
C GLY A 129 5.41 7.06 -11.71
N ASN A 130 5.51 8.20 -12.40
CA ASN A 130 6.17 8.28 -13.70
C ASN A 130 7.25 9.37 -13.72
N GLY A 131 6.91 10.57 -13.26
CA GLY A 131 7.73 11.75 -13.47
C GLY A 131 8.33 12.39 -12.22
N GLY A 132 8.80 13.63 -12.39
CA GLY A 132 9.36 14.44 -11.32
C GLY A 132 8.38 14.76 -10.19
N LEU A 133 7.06 14.78 -10.46
CA LEU A 133 6.03 14.92 -9.43
C LEU A 133 6.07 13.74 -8.45
N GLY A 134 6.06 12.51 -8.98
CA GLY A 134 6.16 11.30 -8.19
C GLY A 134 7.48 11.23 -7.41
N ARG A 135 8.59 11.63 -8.03
CA ARG A 135 9.88 11.62 -7.33
C ARG A 135 9.98 12.69 -6.25
N LEU A 136 9.41 13.87 -6.46
CA LEU A 136 9.29 14.91 -5.43
C LEU A 136 8.51 14.39 -4.23
N ALA A 137 7.36 13.74 -4.46
CA ALA A 137 6.53 13.17 -3.40
C ALA A 137 7.30 12.11 -2.59
N ALA A 138 8.00 11.19 -3.27
CA ALA A 138 8.83 10.17 -2.62
C ALA A 138 9.97 10.78 -1.78
N CYS A 139 10.75 11.71 -2.35
CA CYS A 139 11.81 12.41 -1.63
C CYS A 139 11.28 13.22 -0.45
N PHE A 140 10.06 13.77 -0.55
CA PHE A 140 9.43 14.51 0.53
C PHE A 140 9.10 13.58 1.71
N LEU A 141 8.52 12.40 1.46
CA LEU A 141 8.25 11.42 2.52
C LEU A 141 9.53 10.94 3.22
N ASP A 142 10.58 10.63 2.46
CA ASP A 142 11.89 10.25 3.00
C ASP A 142 12.49 11.38 3.88
N SER A 143 12.46 12.62 3.39
CA SER A 143 12.91 13.80 4.16
C SER A 143 12.11 13.99 5.45
N CYS A 144 10.79 13.78 5.40
CA CYS A 144 9.95 13.87 6.59
C CYS A 144 10.27 12.79 7.61
N ALA A 145 10.55 11.55 7.17
CA ALA A 145 10.98 10.48 8.06
C ALA A 145 12.35 10.82 8.69
N ASN A 146 13.28 11.35 7.91
CA ASN A 146 14.59 11.83 8.40
C ASN A 146 14.50 12.94 9.45
N LEU A 147 13.59 13.90 9.24
CA LEU A 147 13.34 15.03 10.14
C LEU A 147 12.39 14.69 11.31
N LYS A 148 11.96 13.43 11.42
CA LYS A 148 11.01 12.96 12.45
C LYS A 148 9.67 13.71 12.42
N LEU A 149 9.23 14.12 11.23
CA LEU A 149 7.97 14.82 11.03
C LEU A 149 6.83 13.80 10.88
N PRO A 150 5.68 14.00 11.57
CA PRO A 150 4.55 13.08 11.52
C PRO A 150 3.76 13.24 10.22
N VAL A 151 4.21 12.52 9.19
CA VAL A 151 3.66 12.61 7.83
C VAL A 151 3.17 11.26 7.34
N VAL A 152 1.98 11.27 6.72
CA VAL A 152 1.46 10.13 5.96
C VAL A 152 1.29 10.57 4.51
N GLY A 153 1.83 9.78 3.58
CA GLY A 153 1.54 9.91 2.15
C GLY A 153 0.31 9.09 1.80
N TYR A 154 -0.58 9.64 0.97
CA TYR A 154 -1.72 8.93 0.41
C TYR A 154 -1.62 8.90 -1.12
N GLY A 155 -1.75 7.70 -1.69
CA GLY A 155 -1.74 7.47 -3.13
C GLY A 155 -2.68 6.34 -3.55
N ILE A 156 -2.67 6.01 -4.84
CA ILE A 156 -3.40 4.88 -5.41
C ILE A 156 -2.40 3.74 -5.65
N ARG A 157 -2.79 2.51 -5.33
CA ARG A 157 -2.00 1.30 -5.60
C ARG A 157 -2.21 0.85 -7.05
N TYR A 158 -1.48 1.45 -7.99
CA TYR A 158 -1.61 1.12 -9.42
C TYR A 158 -1.08 -0.29 -9.73
N GLU A 159 -1.93 -1.13 -10.31
CA GLU A 159 -1.59 -2.52 -10.66
C GLU A 159 -0.52 -2.61 -11.75
N TYR A 160 -0.61 -1.74 -12.78
CA TYR A 160 0.22 -1.79 -13.98
C TYR A 160 1.09 -0.56 -14.24
N GLY A 161 1.19 0.34 -13.25
CA GLY A 161 1.91 1.60 -13.39
C GLY A 161 1.43 2.41 -14.60
N MET A 162 2.37 3.03 -15.32
CA MET A 162 2.06 3.75 -16.56
C MET A 162 2.28 2.86 -17.80
N PHE A 163 3.51 2.41 -18.01
CA PHE A 163 3.90 1.36 -18.95
C PHE A 163 5.36 0.99 -18.72
N ASN A 164 5.75 -0.22 -19.13
CA ASN A 164 7.13 -0.64 -19.31
C ASN A 164 7.55 -0.36 -20.75
N GLN A 165 8.63 0.41 -20.91
CA GLN A 165 9.17 0.79 -22.22
C GLN A 165 10.20 -0.23 -22.69
N HIS A 166 10.02 -0.75 -23.90
CA HIS A 166 11.10 -1.40 -24.63
C HIS A 166 11.23 -0.87 -26.06
N ILE A 167 12.41 -1.04 -26.66
CA ILE A 167 12.69 -0.56 -28.02
C ILE A 167 12.72 -1.75 -28.97
N GLU A 168 11.77 -1.79 -29.89
CA GLU A 168 11.71 -2.78 -30.96
C GLU A 168 11.83 -2.08 -32.32
N ASN A 169 12.79 -2.50 -33.15
CA ASN A 169 13.04 -1.94 -34.48
C ASN A 169 13.18 -0.40 -34.50
N GLY A 170 13.82 0.18 -33.48
CA GLY A 170 14.03 1.62 -33.35
C GLY A 170 12.78 2.42 -32.97
N ARG A 171 11.71 1.75 -32.51
CA ARG A 171 10.46 2.37 -32.04
C ARG A 171 10.19 1.98 -30.60
N GLN A 172 9.55 2.89 -29.87
CA GLN A 172 9.01 2.62 -28.55
C GLN A 172 7.81 1.67 -28.67
N ILE A 173 7.81 0.64 -27.83
CA ILE A 173 6.68 -0.23 -27.56
C ILE A 173 6.39 -0.14 -26.05
N GLU A 174 5.11 -0.18 -25.71
CA GLU A 174 4.59 0.03 -24.36
C GLU A 174 3.86 -1.24 -23.91
N ASP A 175 4.38 -1.88 -22.87
CA ASP A 175 3.76 -3.03 -22.22
C ASP A 175 3.25 -2.66 -20.82
N PRO A 176 2.30 -3.41 -20.24
CA PRO A 176 1.95 -3.25 -18.83
C PRO A 176 3.15 -3.53 -17.91
N ASP A 177 3.27 -2.77 -16.82
CA ASP A 177 4.23 -3.08 -15.76
C ASP A 177 3.66 -4.18 -14.85
N HIS A 178 4.38 -5.28 -14.64
CA HIS A 178 3.91 -6.41 -13.84
C HIS A 178 4.55 -6.49 -12.44
N TRP A 179 4.96 -5.35 -11.87
CA TRP A 179 5.60 -5.27 -10.55
C TRP A 179 4.80 -5.92 -9.40
N LEU A 180 3.47 -6.03 -9.51
CA LEU A 180 2.59 -6.64 -8.50
C LEU A 180 2.18 -8.08 -8.78
N ARG A 181 2.60 -8.67 -9.92
CA ARG A 181 2.17 -10.03 -10.33
C ARG A 181 2.36 -11.06 -9.22
N ASP A 182 3.50 -10.98 -8.55
CA ASP A 182 3.88 -11.90 -7.48
C ASP A 182 3.70 -11.28 -6.09
N GLY A 183 3.04 -10.12 -5.99
CA GLY A 183 2.89 -9.29 -4.79
C GLY A 183 4.13 -8.46 -4.46
N ASN A 184 3.97 -7.46 -3.60
CA ASN A 184 5.06 -6.60 -3.14
C ASN A 184 5.48 -6.97 -1.70
N PRO A 185 6.73 -7.36 -1.42
CA PRO A 185 7.15 -7.70 -0.06
C PRO A 185 7.14 -6.50 0.90
N TRP A 186 7.10 -5.26 0.41
CA TRP A 186 7.19 -4.05 1.23
C TRP A 186 5.84 -3.52 1.74
N GLU A 187 4.73 -3.98 1.16
CA GLU A 187 3.40 -3.52 1.56
C GLU A 187 2.78 -4.43 2.63
N LEU A 188 1.89 -3.84 3.43
CA LEU A 188 1.10 -4.50 4.45
C LEU A 188 -0.37 -4.23 4.16
N ASP A 189 -1.16 -5.28 4.00
CA ASP A 189 -2.60 -5.13 3.81
C ASP A 189 -3.29 -4.68 5.11
N ARG A 190 -4.30 -3.82 4.96
CA ARG A 190 -5.11 -3.29 6.07
C ARG A 190 -6.60 -3.37 5.75
N PRO A 191 -7.16 -4.55 5.42
CA PRO A 191 -8.57 -4.67 5.09
C PRO A 191 -9.51 -4.16 6.20
N GLU A 192 -9.06 -4.16 7.46
CA GLU A 192 -9.75 -3.56 8.60
C GLU A 192 -10.04 -2.05 8.47
N ASP A 193 -9.26 -1.32 7.67
CA ASP A 193 -9.37 0.13 7.44
C ASP A 193 -10.08 0.47 6.11
N THR A 194 -10.75 -0.51 5.49
CA THR A 194 -11.42 -0.33 4.19
C THR A 194 -12.47 0.79 4.23
N ARG A 195 -12.46 1.66 3.22
CA ARG A 195 -13.42 2.77 3.08
C ARG A 195 -14.40 2.54 1.94
N ARG A 196 -15.65 2.92 2.14
CA ARG A 196 -16.70 2.87 1.12
C ARG A 196 -16.71 4.20 0.37
N ILE A 197 -16.59 4.14 -0.95
CA ILE A 197 -16.49 5.31 -1.82
C ILE A 197 -17.71 5.37 -2.73
N PRO A 198 -18.64 6.32 -2.50
CA PRO A 198 -19.83 6.45 -3.32
C PRO A 198 -19.54 7.18 -4.64
N PHE A 199 -20.09 6.67 -5.74
CA PHE A 199 -20.11 7.31 -7.06
C PHE A 199 -21.53 7.53 -7.56
N TYR A 200 -21.71 8.43 -8.53
CA TYR A 200 -23.00 8.72 -9.18
C TYR A 200 -24.11 9.14 -8.20
N GLY A 201 -25.32 8.59 -8.29
CA GLY A 201 -26.44 8.96 -7.43
C GLY A 201 -26.93 10.40 -7.61
N HIS A 202 -27.64 10.90 -6.60
CA HIS A 202 -28.19 12.27 -6.60
C HIS A 202 -28.33 12.84 -5.18
N SER A 203 -28.39 14.18 -5.08
CA SER A 203 -28.64 14.88 -3.82
C SER A 203 -30.12 14.88 -3.46
N GLU A 204 -30.45 14.42 -2.26
CA GLU A 204 -31.79 14.48 -1.68
C GLU A 204 -31.82 15.47 -0.52
N TYR A 205 -32.78 16.38 -0.56
CA TYR A 205 -33.01 17.36 0.50
C TYR A 205 -34.18 16.91 1.37
N PHE A 206 -34.00 16.98 2.68
CA PHE A 206 -35.02 16.60 3.66
C PHE A 206 -34.91 17.48 4.91
N ILE A 207 -35.92 17.41 5.77
CA ILE A 207 -35.89 18.02 7.10
C ILE A 207 -35.52 16.93 8.09
N ASP A 208 -34.45 17.15 8.87
CA ASP A 208 -34.01 16.18 9.87
C ASP A 208 -34.96 16.14 11.10
N ASN A 209 -34.68 15.23 12.03
CA ASN A 209 -35.50 15.05 13.24
C ASN A 209 -35.52 16.30 14.16
N ASN A 210 -34.61 17.26 13.96
CA ASN A 210 -34.54 18.52 14.69
C ASN A 210 -35.20 19.68 13.94
N GLY A 211 -35.87 19.41 12.81
CA GLY A 211 -36.52 20.44 12.00
C GLY A 211 -35.56 21.23 11.10
N LYS A 212 -34.29 20.80 10.96
CA LYS A 212 -33.28 21.52 10.17
C LYS A 212 -33.23 21.00 8.73
N PRO A 213 -33.17 21.89 7.72
CA PRO A 213 -32.88 21.49 6.35
C PRO A 213 -31.52 20.81 6.24
N SER A 214 -31.53 19.60 5.71
CA SER A 214 -30.37 18.73 5.56
C SER A 214 -30.36 18.09 4.17
N ALA A 215 -29.18 17.70 3.72
CA ALA A 215 -28.99 17.03 2.43
C ALA A 215 -28.25 15.70 2.64
N ARG A 216 -28.60 14.69 1.85
CA ARG A 216 -27.89 13.41 1.78
C ARG A 216 -27.64 13.03 0.33
N TRP A 217 -26.58 12.27 0.10
CA TRP A 217 -26.31 11.68 -1.21
C TRP A 217 -26.94 10.28 -1.26
N ALA A 218 -27.84 10.06 -2.20
CA ALA A 218 -28.63 8.83 -2.31
C ALA A 218 -28.39 8.10 -3.64
N ASN A 219 -28.69 6.80 -3.64
CA ASN A 219 -28.62 5.90 -4.81
C ASN A 219 -27.25 5.89 -5.51
N THR A 220 -26.20 5.82 -4.71
CA THR A 220 -24.82 5.77 -5.18
C THR A 220 -24.43 4.37 -5.63
N GLN A 221 -23.44 4.29 -6.51
CA GLN A 221 -22.74 3.05 -6.84
C GLN A 221 -21.46 3.04 -6.02
N ASP A 222 -21.40 2.16 -5.04
CA ASP A 222 -20.32 2.16 -4.07
C ASP A 222 -19.23 1.15 -4.46
N ILE A 223 -17.98 1.59 -4.31
CA ILE A 223 -16.82 0.72 -4.37
C ILE A 223 -16.07 0.75 -3.03
N LEU A 224 -15.15 -0.18 -2.86
CA LEU A 224 -14.27 -0.27 -1.70
C LEU A 224 -12.88 0.27 -2.03
N ALA A 225 -12.34 1.08 -1.12
CA ALA A 225 -10.94 1.47 -1.08
C ALA A 225 -10.23 0.66 0.00
N VAL A 226 -9.44 -0.32 -0.42
CA VAL A 226 -8.68 -1.21 0.47
C VAL A 226 -7.27 -0.65 0.65
N PRO A 227 -6.83 -0.32 1.88
CA PRO A 227 -5.51 0.27 2.11
C PRO A 227 -4.39 -0.77 2.15
N TYR A 228 -3.25 -0.37 1.60
CA TYR A 228 -1.96 -1.05 1.68
C TYR A 228 -0.92 -0.06 2.19
N ASP A 229 -0.28 -0.39 3.31
CA ASP A 229 0.71 0.49 3.94
C ASP A 229 2.13 0.07 3.55
N MET A 230 2.89 1.02 3.01
CA MET A 230 4.34 0.90 2.77
C MET A 230 5.10 1.73 3.81
N PRO A 231 5.91 1.10 4.68
CA PRO A 231 6.73 1.83 5.66
C PRO A 231 7.85 2.62 4.99
N ILE A 232 8.03 3.89 5.37
CA ILE A 232 9.06 4.79 4.85
C ILE A 232 10.07 5.11 5.97
N PRO A 233 11.23 4.43 6.04
CA PRO A 233 12.19 4.61 7.12
C PRO A 233 12.97 5.91 7.01
N GLY A 234 13.23 6.54 8.15
CA GLY A 234 14.21 7.61 8.29
C GLY A 234 15.60 7.05 8.62
N TYR A 235 16.64 7.75 8.18
CA TYR A 235 18.03 7.40 8.35
C TYR A 235 18.45 7.39 9.81
N ARG A 236 18.73 6.19 10.35
CA ARG A 236 19.33 5.92 11.66
C ARG A 236 18.66 6.66 12.83
N ASN A 237 17.35 6.86 12.74
CA ASN A 237 16.62 7.69 13.71
C ASN A 237 15.42 6.98 14.35
N GLY A 238 15.12 5.74 13.92
CA GLY A 238 14.02 4.90 14.41
C GLY A 238 12.61 5.38 14.05
N THR A 239 12.48 6.45 13.27
CA THR A 239 11.20 6.95 12.75
C THR A 239 10.90 6.25 11.44
N VAL A 240 9.68 5.75 11.30
CA VAL A 240 9.20 5.14 10.05
C VAL A 240 7.81 5.69 9.77
N ASN A 241 7.71 6.51 8.74
CA ASN A 241 6.45 7.08 8.26
C ASN A 241 5.67 6.07 7.40
N THR A 242 4.49 6.46 6.91
CA THR A 242 3.63 5.59 6.11
C THR A 242 3.33 6.22 4.76
N LEU A 243 3.48 5.45 3.69
CA LEU A 243 2.79 5.67 2.43
C LEU A 243 1.61 4.70 2.36
N ARG A 244 0.39 5.21 2.48
CA ARG A 244 -0.86 4.44 2.39
C ARG A 244 -1.40 4.51 0.97
N LEU A 245 -1.56 3.34 0.34
CA LEU A 245 -1.97 3.19 -1.05
C LEU A 245 -3.35 2.52 -1.11
N TRP A 246 -4.27 3.13 -1.85
CA TRP A 246 -5.62 2.62 -2.00
C TRP A 246 -5.76 1.72 -3.23
N ARG A 247 -6.18 0.47 -3.03
CA ARG A 247 -6.63 -0.43 -4.10
C ARG A 247 -8.15 -0.33 -4.23
N ALA A 248 -8.65 -0.12 -5.44
CA ALA A 248 -10.08 -0.14 -5.70
C ALA A 248 -10.58 -1.58 -5.83
N SER A 249 -11.72 -1.89 -5.23
CA SER A 249 -12.36 -3.21 -5.30
C SER A 249 -13.88 -3.07 -5.29
N ALA A 250 -14.61 -4.03 -5.86
CA ALA A 250 -16.06 -4.02 -5.85
C ALA A 250 -16.63 -4.35 -4.46
N THR A 251 -17.85 -3.89 -4.20
CA THR A 251 -18.58 -4.21 -2.97
C THR A 251 -19.10 -5.65 -2.97
N ASP A 252 -19.49 -6.17 -4.14
CA ASP A 252 -19.82 -7.57 -4.37
C ASP A 252 -18.87 -8.15 -5.43
N GLU A 253 -18.13 -9.19 -5.07
CA GLU A 253 -17.03 -9.70 -5.91
C GLU A 253 -17.49 -10.56 -7.09
N PHE A 254 -18.70 -11.15 -7.04
CA PHE A 254 -19.16 -12.12 -8.03
C PHE A 254 -20.67 -12.40 -8.00
N ASN A 255 -21.36 -12.24 -9.15
CA ASN A 255 -22.76 -12.65 -9.28
C ASN A 255 -22.87 -14.10 -9.76
N LEU A 256 -23.04 -15.02 -8.80
CA LEU A 256 -23.18 -16.46 -9.06
C LEU A 256 -24.42 -16.81 -9.90
N ALA A 257 -25.49 -16.01 -9.85
CA ALA A 257 -26.70 -16.26 -10.63
C ALA A 257 -26.48 -15.98 -12.11
N GLU A 258 -25.87 -14.84 -12.45
CA GLU A 258 -25.48 -14.49 -13.82
C GLU A 258 -24.47 -15.51 -14.38
N PHE A 259 -23.49 -15.92 -13.56
CA PHE A 259 -22.51 -16.94 -13.96
C PHE A 259 -23.18 -18.27 -14.31
N ASN A 260 -24.07 -18.76 -13.44
CA ASN A 260 -24.81 -20.01 -13.67
C ASN A 260 -25.78 -19.92 -14.85
N ALA A 261 -26.22 -18.71 -15.22
CA ALA A 261 -27.03 -18.44 -16.41
C ALA A 261 -26.18 -18.34 -17.70
N GLY A 262 -24.86 -18.42 -17.62
CA GLY A 262 -23.93 -18.32 -18.75
C GLY A 262 -23.46 -16.90 -19.08
N GLY A 263 -23.87 -15.90 -18.30
CA GLY A 263 -23.44 -14.50 -18.39
C GLY A 263 -22.10 -14.25 -17.69
N TYR A 264 -21.02 -14.85 -18.20
CA TYR A 264 -19.71 -14.82 -17.52
C TYR A 264 -19.11 -13.42 -17.43
N SER A 265 -19.31 -12.59 -18.45
CA SER A 265 -18.79 -11.21 -18.48
C SER A 265 -19.57 -10.32 -17.52
N GLU A 266 -20.90 -10.49 -17.49
CA GLU A 266 -21.83 -9.77 -16.62
C GLU A 266 -21.58 -10.12 -15.15
N ALA A 267 -21.26 -11.39 -14.86
CA ALA A 267 -20.98 -11.87 -13.52
C ALA A 267 -19.78 -11.18 -12.83
N VAL A 268 -18.88 -10.56 -13.62
CA VAL A 268 -17.67 -9.86 -13.14
C VAL A 268 -17.60 -8.39 -13.58
N ALA A 269 -18.67 -7.85 -14.19
CA ALA A 269 -18.64 -6.51 -14.78
C ALA A 269 -18.40 -5.42 -13.71
N GLU A 270 -19.11 -5.51 -12.58
CA GLU A 270 -18.96 -4.54 -11.47
C GLU A 270 -17.56 -4.58 -10.86
N LYS A 271 -17.01 -5.80 -10.71
CA LYS A 271 -15.62 -6.00 -10.28
C LYS A 271 -14.64 -5.31 -11.20
N ASN A 272 -14.74 -5.56 -12.51
CA ASN A 272 -13.84 -4.97 -13.49
C ASN A 272 -13.93 -3.44 -13.50
N LEU A 273 -15.14 -2.87 -13.41
CA LEU A 273 -15.34 -1.42 -13.39
C LEU A 273 -14.77 -0.76 -12.13
N ALA A 274 -14.86 -1.42 -10.97
CA ALA A 274 -14.27 -0.93 -9.73
C ALA A 274 -12.73 -0.97 -9.80
N GLU A 275 -12.16 -2.09 -10.25
CA GLU A 275 -10.71 -2.31 -10.27
C GLU A 275 -10.00 -1.40 -11.30
N GLN A 276 -10.66 -0.99 -12.38
CA GLN A 276 -10.14 -0.05 -13.38
C GLN A 276 -9.56 1.24 -12.78
N ILE A 277 -10.12 1.72 -11.66
CA ILE A 277 -9.66 2.94 -10.99
C ILE A 277 -8.21 2.82 -10.53
N SER A 278 -7.78 1.64 -10.06
CA SER A 278 -6.41 1.40 -9.60
C SER A 278 -5.59 0.55 -10.58
N MET A 279 -5.99 0.42 -11.85
CA MET A 279 -5.22 -0.36 -12.82
C MET A 279 -4.00 0.40 -13.35
N VAL A 280 -4.20 1.59 -13.92
CA VAL A 280 -3.14 2.34 -14.62
C VAL A 280 -3.05 3.78 -14.16
N LEU A 281 -1.84 4.30 -14.12
CA LEU A 281 -1.54 5.70 -13.89
C LEU A 281 -1.85 6.50 -15.16
N TYR A 282 -2.58 7.61 -15.02
CA TYR A 282 -2.91 8.52 -16.11
C TYR A 282 -3.56 7.86 -17.34
N PRO A 283 -4.73 7.21 -17.18
CA PRO A 283 -5.45 6.63 -18.31
C PRO A 283 -5.73 7.70 -19.37
N ASN A 284 -5.76 7.27 -20.63
CA ASN A 284 -6.03 8.12 -21.79
C ASN A 284 -7.42 8.78 -21.66
N ASP A 285 -7.45 10.11 -21.67
CA ASP A 285 -8.64 10.93 -21.46
C ASP A 285 -9.14 11.62 -22.74
N ALA A 286 -8.74 11.12 -23.92
CA ALA A 286 -9.29 11.59 -25.19
C ALA A 286 -10.80 11.28 -25.33
N SER A 287 -11.27 10.22 -24.67
CA SER A 287 -12.68 9.83 -24.64
C SER A 287 -13.37 10.30 -23.35
N GLU A 288 -14.70 10.45 -23.38
CA GLU A 288 -15.48 10.79 -22.18
C GLU A 288 -15.30 9.74 -21.06
N ASN A 289 -15.29 8.44 -21.41
CA ASN A 289 -15.01 7.38 -20.45
C ASN A 289 -13.63 7.53 -19.80
N GLY A 290 -12.62 7.98 -20.57
CA GLY A 290 -11.28 8.24 -20.06
C GLY A 290 -11.22 9.43 -19.11
N LYS A 291 -11.92 10.52 -19.43
CA LYS A 291 -12.06 11.70 -18.53
C LYS A 291 -12.78 11.33 -17.25
N GLU A 292 -13.86 10.55 -17.36
CA GLU A 292 -14.61 10.05 -16.23
C GLU A 292 -13.74 9.17 -15.33
N LEU A 293 -12.96 8.24 -15.90
CA LEU A 293 -12.04 7.41 -15.13
C LEU A 293 -10.98 8.24 -14.40
N ARG A 294 -10.40 9.27 -15.04
CA ARG A 294 -9.48 10.20 -14.38
C ARG A 294 -10.13 10.94 -13.21
N LEU A 295 -11.37 11.40 -13.38
CA LEU A 295 -12.11 12.06 -12.30
C LEU A 295 -12.41 11.07 -11.16
N LYS A 296 -12.77 9.83 -11.49
CA LYS A 296 -12.98 8.76 -10.52
C LYS A 296 -11.72 8.49 -9.71
N GLN A 297 -10.55 8.41 -10.33
CA GLN A 297 -9.25 8.25 -9.64
C GLN A 297 -8.99 9.37 -8.63
N GLN A 298 -9.18 10.63 -9.05
CA GLN A 298 -8.95 11.78 -8.17
C GLN A 298 -9.92 11.79 -6.98
N TYR A 299 -11.21 11.62 -7.24
CA TYR A 299 -12.21 11.60 -6.19
C TYR A 299 -12.05 10.38 -5.27
N PHE A 300 -11.70 9.20 -5.82
CA PHE A 300 -11.40 7.99 -5.06
C PHE A 300 -10.27 8.24 -4.05
N LEU A 301 -9.14 8.77 -4.51
CA LEU A 301 -8.00 9.10 -3.64
C LEU A 301 -8.41 10.08 -2.54
N VAL A 302 -9.08 11.19 -2.90
CA VAL A 302 -9.44 12.24 -1.95
C VAL A 302 -10.45 11.74 -0.93
N SER A 303 -11.52 11.07 -1.39
CA SER A 303 -12.59 10.58 -0.52
C SER A 303 -12.07 9.52 0.46
N ALA A 304 -11.33 8.52 -0.03
CA ALA A 304 -10.76 7.47 0.83
C ALA A 304 -9.82 8.06 1.89
N SER A 305 -8.90 8.94 1.47
CA SER A 305 -7.90 9.54 2.35
C SER A 305 -8.52 10.46 3.39
N LEU A 306 -9.49 11.31 3.02
CA LEU A 306 -10.14 12.21 3.99
C LEU A 306 -11.02 11.44 4.97
N GLN A 307 -11.74 10.41 4.52
CA GLN A 307 -12.50 9.53 5.42
C GLN A 307 -11.57 8.86 6.45
N ASP A 308 -10.40 8.41 6.01
CA ASP A 308 -9.39 7.80 6.88
C ASP A 308 -8.84 8.80 7.92
N VAL A 309 -8.45 10.00 7.49
CA VAL A 309 -7.97 11.08 8.37
C VAL A 309 -9.02 11.48 9.40
N ILE A 310 -10.28 11.64 9.00
CA ILE A 310 -11.37 11.99 9.91
C ILE A 310 -11.64 10.85 10.89
N SER A 311 -11.69 9.60 10.40
CA SER A 311 -11.90 8.42 11.24
C SER A 311 -10.81 8.31 12.31
N GLU A 312 -9.55 8.56 11.95
CA GLU A 312 -8.43 8.56 12.88
C GLU A 312 -8.54 9.71 13.91
N TRP A 313 -8.92 10.91 13.45
CA TRP A 313 -9.13 12.05 14.33
C TRP A 313 -10.21 11.77 15.38
N VAL A 314 -11.37 11.25 14.95
CA VAL A 314 -12.52 10.94 15.81
C VAL A 314 -12.16 9.83 16.81
N ALA A 315 -11.42 8.81 16.38
CA ALA A 315 -10.97 7.74 17.27
C ALA A 315 -10.07 8.26 18.41
N LEU A 316 -9.30 9.34 18.17
CA LEU A 316 -8.40 9.93 19.15
C LEU A 316 -9.06 11.00 20.03
N HIS A 317 -10.02 11.77 19.49
CA HIS A 317 -10.56 12.96 20.15
C HIS A 317 -12.05 12.87 20.53
N GLY A 318 -12.79 11.87 20.04
CA GLY A 318 -14.25 11.79 20.14
C GLY A 318 -14.95 12.53 19.00
N GLU A 319 -16.29 12.58 19.04
CA GLU A 319 -17.13 13.36 18.11
C GLU A 319 -17.25 14.84 18.52
#